data_AF-A0A957FCR1-F1
#
_entry.id   AF-A0A957FCR1-F1
#
_cell.length_a   1.000
_cell.length_b   1.000
_cell.length_c   1.000
_cell.angle_alpha   90.00
_cell.angle_beta   90.00
_cell.angle_gamma   90.00
#
_symmetry.space_group_name_H-M   'P 1'
#
loop_
_entity.id
_entity.type
_entity.pdbx_description
1 polymer ?
#
loop_
_entity_poly.entity_id
_entity_poly.type
_entity_poly.pdbx_seq_one_letter_code
_entity_poly.pdbx_strand_id
1 'polypeptide(L)'
;MTTYTPRMNELNGQGEMAVRETDILQTAETLRWQIGQNFHEQLMEDIYTEAARIADRAVTRAGEKPRFDMDRTIDHIVTSRVWGFPLMVLLFTVVFWLTISGANVPSGWLSYIFLDTLHPLLKEGATAIGMPWWLSGLLIDGMYLATAWVVSVMLPPMAIFFPLFTLLEDFGYLPRVAFNLDNIFRKSGAHGKQALSMMMGFGC
;
A
#
# COMPACT_ATOMS: atom_id res chain seq x y z
N MET A 1 5.32 -65.88 10.00
CA MET A 1 4.39 -65.26 10.98
C MET A 1 4.87 -63.83 11.11
N THR A 2 4.31 -62.86 10.39
CA THR A 2 2.92 -62.39 10.52
C THR A 2 2.41 -61.88 9.17
N THR A 3 1.29 -62.44 8.74
CA THR A 3 0.46 -62.04 7.62
C THR A 3 -0.22 -60.70 7.94
N TYR A 4 -0.10 -59.70 7.07
CA TYR A 4 -0.95 -58.50 7.10
C TYR A 4 -1.92 -58.54 5.93
N THR A 5 -3.17 -58.80 6.28
CA THR A 5 -4.35 -58.92 5.40
C THR A 5 -4.82 -57.52 4.98
N PRO A 6 -5.20 -57.27 3.72
CA PRO A 6 -5.77 -55.99 3.33
C PRO A 6 -7.27 -55.97 3.66
N ARG A 7 -7.73 -54.98 4.44
CA ARG A 7 -9.16 -54.69 4.58
C ARG A 7 -9.59 -53.70 3.50
N MET A 8 -10.22 -54.23 2.46
CA MET A 8 -11.24 -53.49 1.71
C MET A 8 -12.40 -53.21 2.67
N ASN A 9 -12.71 -51.93 2.91
CA ASN A 9 -14.08 -51.36 2.93
C ASN A 9 -14.08 -50.00 3.66
N GLU A 10 -13.56 -48.96 3.00
CA GLU A 10 -13.90 -47.55 3.29
C GLU A 10 -13.95 -46.78 1.96
N LEU A 11 -14.80 -47.23 1.04
CA LEU A 11 -15.16 -46.49 -0.17
C LEU A 11 -16.49 -45.78 0.06
N ASN A 12 -16.50 -44.55 0.60
CA ASN A 12 -17.54 -43.57 0.25
C ASN A 12 -17.22 -42.10 0.64
N GLY A 13 -16.01 -41.61 0.34
CA GLY A 13 -15.68 -40.18 0.58
C GLY A 13 -14.46 -39.64 -0.17
N GLN A 14 -13.93 -40.39 -1.15
CA GLN A 14 -12.64 -40.10 -1.79
C GLN A 14 -12.75 -39.87 -3.31
N GLY A 15 -13.93 -39.48 -3.80
CA GLY A 15 -14.21 -39.30 -5.23
C GLY A 15 -13.63 -38.03 -5.88
N GLU A 16 -13.17 -37.05 -5.09
CA GLU A 16 -12.62 -35.78 -5.60
C GLU A 16 -11.14 -35.53 -5.27
N MET A 17 -10.53 -36.30 -4.35
CA MET A 17 -9.11 -36.16 -4.00
C MET A 17 -8.15 -37.07 -4.78
N ALA A 18 -8.67 -38.02 -5.55
CA ALA A 18 -7.83 -38.95 -6.32
C ALA A 18 -7.13 -38.32 -7.54
N VAL A 19 -7.47 -37.07 -7.91
CA VAL A 19 -6.86 -36.31 -9.03
C VAL A 19 -5.66 -35.47 -8.58
N ARG A 20 -5.04 -35.72 -7.41
CA ARG A 20 -3.94 -34.84 -6.97
C ARG A 20 -2.65 -35.51 -6.50
N GLU A 21 -2.66 -36.65 -5.82
CA GLU A 21 -1.37 -37.24 -5.41
C GLU A 21 -0.67 -37.95 -6.57
N THR A 22 -1.36 -38.84 -7.28
CA THR A 22 -0.77 -39.61 -8.38
C THR A 22 -0.44 -38.76 -9.60
N ASP A 23 -1.25 -37.75 -9.90
CA ASP A 23 -0.98 -36.81 -11.00
C ASP A 23 0.20 -35.88 -10.68
N ILE A 24 0.33 -35.42 -9.43
CA ILE A 24 1.50 -34.64 -9.00
C ILE A 24 2.75 -35.52 -9.03
N LEU A 25 2.66 -36.79 -8.60
CA LEU A 25 3.79 -37.71 -8.63
C LEU A 25 4.21 -38.07 -10.06
N GLN A 26 3.28 -38.32 -10.98
CA GLN A 26 3.58 -38.55 -12.40
C GLN A 26 4.14 -37.30 -13.09
N THR A 27 3.61 -36.11 -12.78
CA THR A 27 4.12 -34.85 -13.30
C THR A 27 5.53 -34.57 -12.77
N ALA A 28 5.78 -34.83 -11.48
CA ALA A 28 7.11 -34.69 -10.89
C ALA A 28 8.11 -35.70 -11.46
N GLU A 29 7.70 -36.94 -11.73
CA GLU A 29 8.56 -37.97 -12.32
C GLU A 29 8.87 -37.67 -13.79
N THR A 30 7.91 -37.18 -14.58
CA THR A 30 8.14 -36.75 -15.97
C THR A 30 9.01 -35.50 -16.07
N LEU A 31 8.81 -34.50 -15.21
CA LEU A 31 9.68 -33.31 -15.16
C LEU A 31 11.09 -33.64 -14.65
N ARG A 32 11.22 -34.61 -13.72
CA ARG A 32 12.53 -35.05 -13.21
C ARG A 32 13.50 -35.50 -14.31
N TRP A 33 12.98 -36.07 -15.41
CA TRP A 33 13.79 -36.49 -16.56
C TRP A 33 14.07 -35.36 -17.56
N GLN A 34 13.34 -34.23 -17.50
CA GLN A 34 13.61 -33.03 -18.31
C GLN A 34 14.64 -32.10 -17.66
N ILE A 35 14.82 -32.22 -16.35
CA ILE A 35 15.87 -31.53 -15.60
C ILE A 35 17.19 -32.26 -15.90
N GLY A 36 17.97 -31.71 -16.85
CA GLY A 36 19.28 -32.27 -17.20
C GLY A 36 20.19 -32.39 -15.97
N GLN A 37 21.14 -33.34 -15.99
CA GLN A 37 22.05 -33.59 -14.85
C GLN A 37 22.80 -32.33 -14.38
N ASN A 38 22.94 -31.33 -15.24
CA ASN A 38 23.63 -30.07 -14.98
C ASN A 38 22.71 -28.95 -14.48
N PHE A 39 21.42 -29.19 -14.21
CA PHE A 39 20.50 -28.15 -13.74
C PHE A 39 20.98 -27.49 -12.45
N HIS A 40 21.50 -28.28 -11.51
CA HIS A 40 22.03 -27.73 -10.27
C HIS A 40 23.25 -26.84 -10.53
N GLU A 41 24.08 -27.20 -11.51
CA GLU A 41 25.27 -26.45 -11.90
C GLU A 41 24.89 -25.14 -12.62
N GLN A 42 23.94 -25.19 -13.55
CA GLN A 42 23.37 -24.00 -14.21
C GLN A 42 22.69 -23.06 -13.23
N LEU A 43 21.90 -23.61 -12.30
CA LEU A 43 21.25 -22.80 -11.26
C LEU A 43 22.29 -22.11 -10.37
N MET A 44 23.35 -22.82 -9.99
CA MET A 44 24.44 -22.22 -9.20
C MET A 44 25.19 -21.17 -10.01
N GLU A 45 25.48 -21.43 -11.29
CA GLU A 45 26.13 -20.47 -12.19
C GLU A 45 25.31 -19.20 -12.35
N ASP A 46 23.99 -19.32 -12.55
CA ASP A 46 23.07 -18.18 -12.67
C ASP A 46 23.01 -17.37 -11.36
N ILE A 47 22.90 -18.05 -10.21
CA ILE A 47 22.90 -17.40 -8.89
C ILE A 47 24.22 -16.65 -8.66
N TYR A 48 25.36 -17.27 -8.95
CA TYR A 48 26.67 -16.62 -8.79
C TYR A 48 26.87 -15.48 -9.77
N THR A 49 26.39 -15.62 -11.01
CA THR A 49 26.47 -14.57 -12.03
C THR A 49 25.63 -13.36 -11.63
N GLU A 50 24.42 -13.57 -11.12
CA GLU A 50 23.56 -12.49 -10.68
C GLU A 50 24.07 -11.84 -9.38
N ALA A 51 24.58 -12.64 -8.43
CA ALA A 51 25.23 -12.13 -7.23
C ALA A 51 26.48 -11.30 -7.57
N ALA A 52 27.30 -11.75 -8.52
CA ALA A 52 28.46 -11.01 -9.00
C ALA A 52 28.06 -9.71 -9.70
N ARG A 53 27.00 -9.73 -10.53
CA ARG A 53 26.44 -8.54 -11.18
C ARG A 53 25.95 -7.51 -10.14
N ILE A 54 25.25 -7.97 -9.11
CA ILE A 54 24.79 -7.10 -8.00
C ILE A 54 25.99 -6.54 -7.22
N ALA A 55 26.98 -7.38 -6.90
CA ALA A 55 28.17 -6.96 -6.17
C ALA A 55 29.00 -5.93 -6.96
N ASP A 56 29.15 -6.11 -8.28
CA ASP A 56 29.85 -5.17 -9.15
C ASP A 56 29.11 -3.84 -9.29
N ARG A 57 27.77 -3.86 -9.25
CA ARG A 57 26.95 -2.64 -9.19
C ARG A 57 27.04 -1.93 -7.84
N ALA A 58 27.14 -2.67 -6.74
CA ALA A 58 27.12 -2.12 -5.38
C ALA A 58 28.51 -1.65 -4.90
N VAL A 59 29.60 -2.26 -5.37
CA VAL A 59 30.96 -1.98 -4.90
C VAL A 59 31.72 -1.13 -5.89
N THR A 60 32.11 0.07 -5.47
CA THR A 60 33.00 0.93 -6.25
C THR A 60 34.46 0.59 -5.96
N ARG A 61 35.20 0.12 -6.97
CA ARG A 61 36.65 -0.05 -6.89
C ARG A 61 37.35 1.28 -7.20
N ALA A 62 38.37 1.62 -6.42
CA ALA A 62 39.15 2.84 -6.64
C ALA A 62 39.97 2.72 -7.94
N GLY A 63 39.64 3.53 -8.96
CA GLY A 63 40.41 3.66 -10.20
C GLY A 63 39.63 3.50 -11.50
N GLU A 64 38.40 2.98 -11.48
CA GLU A 64 37.59 2.79 -12.68
C GLU A 64 36.54 3.90 -12.85
N LYS A 65 36.38 4.40 -14.09
CA LYS A 65 35.34 5.38 -14.41
C LYS A 65 33.98 4.70 -14.25
N PRO A 66 33.08 5.21 -13.39
CA PRO A 66 31.77 4.61 -13.22
C PRO A 66 31.02 4.63 -14.55
N ARG A 67 30.56 3.46 -15.01
CA ARG A 67 29.63 3.40 -16.14
C ARG A 67 28.39 4.22 -15.77
N PHE A 68 28.00 5.13 -16.67
CA PHE A 68 26.78 5.93 -16.50
C PHE A 68 25.57 5.00 -16.58
N ASP A 69 25.15 4.50 -15.42
CA ASP A 69 23.84 3.90 -15.24
C ASP A 69 22.91 5.02 -14.77
N MET A 70 21.83 5.26 -15.52
CA MET A 70 20.82 6.26 -15.16
C MET A 70 20.26 5.98 -13.75
N ASP A 71 20.13 4.70 -13.41
CA ASP A 71 19.80 4.19 -12.07
C ASP A 71 20.73 4.77 -10.99
N ARG A 72 22.03 4.85 -11.26
CA ARG A 72 23.03 5.31 -10.29
C ARG A 72 22.99 6.82 -10.05
N THR A 73 22.51 7.60 -11.01
CA THR A 73 22.34 9.06 -10.86
C THR A 73 21.08 9.37 -10.06
N ILE A 74 20.00 8.63 -10.32
CA ILE A 74 18.77 8.67 -9.52
C ILE A 74 19.09 8.25 -8.08
N ASP A 75 19.81 7.15 -7.90
CA ASP A 75 20.25 6.70 -6.58
C ASP A 75 21.14 7.73 -5.89
N HIS A 76 22.03 8.41 -6.62
CA HIS A 76 22.88 9.45 -6.02
C HIS A 76 22.08 10.71 -5.63
N ILE A 77 21.01 11.06 -6.35
CA ILE A 77 20.13 12.18 -5.99
C ILE A 77 19.24 11.81 -4.79
N VAL A 78 18.75 10.57 -4.75
CA VAL A 78 17.92 10.02 -3.66
C VAL A 78 18.76 9.74 -2.40
N THR A 79 20.04 9.41 -2.56
CA THR A 79 20.93 8.97 -1.45
C THR A 79 21.86 10.09 -0.96
N SER A 80 21.91 11.26 -1.62
CA SER A 80 22.77 12.33 -1.11
C SER A 80 22.22 12.92 0.19
N ARG A 81 23.12 13.02 1.19
CA ARG A 81 22.82 13.49 2.55
C ARG A 81 22.30 14.94 2.62
N VAL A 82 22.52 15.74 1.59
CA VAL A 82 22.10 17.15 1.52
C VAL A 82 20.82 17.31 0.70
N TRP A 83 20.63 16.57 -0.40
CA TRP A 83 19.39 16.61 -1.18
C TRP A 83 18.25 15.77 -0.58
N GLY A 84 18.54 14.87 0.36
CA GLY A 84 17.52 14.09 1.06
C GLY A 84 16.49 14.94 1.80
N PHE A 85 16.89 16.06 2.41
CA PHE A 85 15.95 16.94 3.13
C PHE A 85 15.03 17.76 2.19
N PRO A 86 15.55 18.45 1.15
CA PRO A 86 14.71 19.09 0.13
C PRO A 86 13.79 18.09 -0.60
N LEU A 87 14.30 16.92 -0.97
CA LEU A 87 13.52 15.88 -1.66
C LEU A 87 12.37 15.37 -0.77
N MET A 88 12.61 15.24 0.54
CA MET A 88 11.59 14.85 1.50
C MET A 88 10.46 15.88 1.60
N VAL A 89 10.79 17.16 1.77
CA VAL A 89 9.79 18.24 1.82
C VAL A 89 9.01 18.30 0.51
N LEU A 90 9.70 18.15 -0.63
CA LEU A 90 9.07 18.13 -1.94
C LEU A 90 8.10 16.95 -2.09
N LEU A 91 8.49 15.75 -1.69
CA LEU A 91 7.59 14.59 -1.75
C LEU A 91 6.35 14.79 -0.89
N PHE A 92 6.48 15.24 0.36
CA PHE A 92 5.31 15.54 1.21
C PHE A 92 4.43 16.61 0.60
N THR A 93 5.03 17.66 0.03
CA THR A 93 4.27 18.71 -0.66
C THR A 93 3.48 18.15 -1.83
N VAL A 94 4.09 17.27 -2.63
CA VAL A 94 3.43 16.59 -3.75
C VAL A 94 2.28 15.69 -3.27
N VAL A 95 2.51 14.90 -2.21
CA VAL A 95 1.49 14.04 -1.60
C VAL A 95 0.31 14.88 -1.11
N PHE A 96 0.56 15.93 -0.31
CA PHE A 96 -0.50 16.80 0.19
C PHE A 96 -1.23 17.53 -0.94
N TRP A 97 -0.48 18.04 -1.93
CA TRP A 97 -1.08 18.70 -3.09
C TRP A 97 -1.98 17.75 -3.88
N LEU A 98 -1.55 16.50 -4.08
CA LEU A 98 -2.33 15.47 -4.74
C LEU A 98 -3.55 15.09 -3.91
N THR A 99 -3.41 14.93 -2.59
CA THR A 99 -4.53 14.65 -1.69
C THR A 99 -5.55 15.77 -1.71
N ILE A 100 -5.16 17.04 -1.58
CA ILE A 100 -6.08 18.18 -1.55
C ILE A 100 -6.75 18.36 -2.92
N SER A 101 -5.97 18.40 -3.99
CA SER A 101 -6.49 18.60 -5.35
C SER A 101 -7.35 17.40 -5.78
N GLY A 102 -6.92 16.19 -5.43
CA GLY A 102 -7.62 14.95 -5.71
C GLY A 102 -8.90 14.80 -4.90
N ALA A 103 -8.94 15.26 -3.65
CA ALA A 103 -10.11 15.18 -2.78
C ALA A 103 -11.25 16.14 -3.16
N ASN A 104 -10.93 17.27 -3.80
CA ASN A 104 -11.95 18.23 -4.24
C ASN A 104 -12.97 17.60 -5.20
N VAL A 105 -12.55 16.69 -6.07
CA VAL A 105 -13.44 16.01 -7.04
C VAL A 105 -14.47 15.11 -6.35
N PRO A 106 -14.08 14.08 -5.56
CA PRO A 106 -15.02 13.24 -4.82
C PRO A 106 -15.78 14.02 -3.75
N SER A 107 -15.19 15.04 -3.12
CA SER A 107 -15.91 15.92 -2.18
C SER A 107 -17.06 16.68 -2.85
N GLY A 108 -16.83 17.19 -4.07
CA GLY A 108 -17.88 17.82 -4.86
C GLY A 108 -19.02 16.87 -5.22
N TRP A 109 -18.69 15.63 -5.60
CA TRP A 109 -19.69 14.60 -5.87
C TRP A 109 -20.51 14.23 -4.63
N LEU A 110 -19.85 14.04 -3.49
CA LEU A 110 -20.52 13.74 -2.23
C LEU A 110 -21.44 14.89 -1.80
N SER A 111 -20.96 16.13 -1.91
CA SER A 111 -21.74 17.33 -1.58
C SER A 111 -22.98 17.43 -2.45
N TYR A 112 -22.87 17.18 -3.76
CA TYR A 112 -24.02 17.17 -4.67
C TYR A 112 -25.07 16.11 -4.30
N ILE A 113 -24.63 14.91 -3.95
CA ILE A 113 -25.56 13.82 -3.57
C ILE A 113 -26.23 14.12 -2.21
N PHE A 114 -25.45 14.47 -1.19
CA PHE A 114 -25.96 14.63 0.18
C PHE A 114 -26.68 15.96 0.41
N LEU A 115 -26.17 17.07 -0.14
CA LEU A 115 -26.70 18.41 0.07
C LEU A 115 -27.70 18.81 -1.02
N ASP A 116 -27.37 18.63 -2.30
CA ASP A 116 -28.23 19.14 -3.38
C ASP A 116 -29.36 18.18 -3.75
N THR A 117 -29.22 16.88 -3.51
CA THR A 117 -30.23 15.87 -3.87
C THR A 117 -30.99 15.36 -2.65
N LEU A 118 -30.28 14.84 -1.65
CA LEU A 118 -30.92 14.22 -0.49
C LEU A 118 -31.56 15.22 0.48
N HIS A 119 -30.95 16.37 0.73
CA HIS A 119 -31.52 17.39 1.63
C HIS A 119 -32.90 17.89 1.17
N PRO A 120 -33.09 18.34 -0.09
CA PRO A 120 -34.40 18.82 -0.53
C PRO A 120 -35.44 17.69 -0.54
N LEU A 121 -35.07 16.47 -0.92
CA LEU A 121 -35.96 15.30 -0.84
C LEU A 121 -36.44 15.02 0.59
N LEU A 122 -35.52 15.10 1.57
CA LEU A 122 -35.86 14.91 2.99
C LEU A 122 -36.79 16.01 3.49
N LYS A 123 -36.55 17.25 3.04
CA LYS A 123 -37.35 18.42 3.41
C LYS A 123 -38.75 18.37 2.81
N GLU A 124 -38.86 18.01 1.53
CA GLU A 124 -40.14 17.79 0.85
C GLU A 124 -40.92 16.63 1.50
N GLY A 125 -40.26 15.51 1.80
CA GLY A 125 -40.86 14.38 2.50
C GLY A 125 -41.36 14.75 3.90
N ALA A 126 -40.59 15.54 4.67
CA ALA A 126 -41.01 16.01 5.98
C ALA A 126 -42.21 16.97 5.90
N THR A 127 -42.27 17.83 4.88
CA THR A 127 -43.45 18.67 4.64
C THR A 127 -44.68 17.86 4.22
N ALA A 128 -44.50 16.80 3.42
CA ALA A 128 -45.60 15.93 2.99
C ALA A 128 -46.24 15.13 4.16
N ILE A 129 -45.44 14.79 5.17
CA ILE A 129 -45.90 14.10 6.40
C ILE A 129 -46.50 15.10 7.41
N GLY A 130 -46.44 16.41 7.14
CA GLY A 130 -46.96 17.45 8.03
C GLY A 130 -46.10 17.67 9.28
N MET A 131 -44.79 17.44 9.18
CA MET A 131 -43.87 17.59 10.31
C MET A 131 -43.80 19.05 10.80
N PRO A 132 -43.83 19.30 12.13
CA PRO A 132 -43.68 20.64 12.68
C PRO A 132 -42.34 21.28 12.26
N TRP A 133 -42.36 22.59 11.98
CA TRP A 133 -41.20 23.37 11.51
C TRP A 133 -39.97 23.30 12.44
N TRP A 134 -40.18 23.16 13.75
CA TRP A 134 -39.09 23.06 14.73
C TRP A 134 -38.39 21.69 14.69
N LEU A 135 -39.13 20.62 14.34
CA LEU A 135 -38.60 19.26 14.31
C LEU A 135 -37.85 19.00 12.99
N SER A 136 -38.39 19.45 11.87
CA SER A 136 -37.71 19.37 10.57
C SER A 136 -36.45 20.24 10.54
N GLY A 137 -36.49 21.45 11.12
CA GLY A 137 -35.31 22.31 11.25
C GLY A 137 -34.21 21.68 12.11
N LEU A 138 -34.55 21.05 13.23
CA LEU A 138 -33.56 20.39 14.09
C LEU A 138 -32.91 19.16 13.42
N LEU A 139 -33.72 18.25 12.86
CA LEU A 139 -33.22 17.00 12.29
C LEU A 139 -32.56 17.21 10.92
N ILE A 140 -33.18 17.97 10.03
CA ILE A 140 -32.76 18.06 8.63
C ILE A 140 -31.73 19.19 8.47
N ASP A 141 -32.08 20.41 8.88
CA ASP A 141 -31.18 21.56 8.72
C ASP A 141 -30.06 21.56 9.79
N GLY A 142 -30.27 20.95 10.96
CA GLY A 142 -29.28 20.82 12.03
C GLY A 142 -28.44 19.54 11.90
N MET A 143 -29.01 18.40 12.28
CA MET A 143 -28.24 17.15 12.39
C MET A 143 -27.77 16.62 11.04
N TYR A 144 -28.67 16.52 10.06
CA TYR A 144 -28.37 15.93 8.77
C TYR A 144 -27.42 16.81 7.97
N LEU A 145 -27.70 18.10 7.79
CA LEU A 145 -26.82 19.01 7.05
C LEU A 145 -25.40 19.05 7.66
N ALA A 146 -25.28 19.14 8.98
CA ALA A 146 -23.98 19.14 9.65
C ALA A 146 -23.21 17.83 9.40
N THR A 147 -23.89 16.69 9.53
CA THR A 147 -23.27 15.37 9.31
C THR A 147 -22.86 15.20 7.85
N ALA A 148 -23.75 15.52 6.91
CA ALA A 148 -23.52 15.48 5.47
C ALA A 148 -22.33 16.34 5.07
N TRP A 149 -22.22 17.55 5.62
CA TRP A 149 -21.11 18.46 5.34
C TRP A 149 -19.78 17.92 5.88
N VAL A 150 -19.75 17.47 7.16
CA VAL A 150 -18.54 16.89 7.76
C VAL A 150 -18.08 15.67 6.97
N VAL A 151 -18.99 14.76 6.62
CA VAL A 151 -18.66 13.57 5.84
C VAL A 151 -18.16 13.94 4.45
N SER A 152 -18.81 14.88 3.77
CA SER A 152 -18.45 15.28 2.40
C SER A 152 -17.10 15.98 2.32
N VAL A 153 -16.70 16.73 3.35
CA VAL A 153 -15.44 17.49 3.35
C VAL A 153 -14.28 16.68 3.94
N MET A 154 -14.50 15.92 5.01
CA MET A 154 -13.41 15.25 5.74
C MET A 154 -13.10 13.83 5.25
N LEU A 155 -14.10 13.10 4.74
CA LEU A 155 -13.91 11.72 4.29
C LEU A 155 -13.01 11.61 3.05
N PRO A 156 -13.17 12.45 2.00
CA PRO A 156 -12.42 12.26 0.76
C PRO A 156 -10.89 12.46 0.89
N PRO A 157 -10.38 13.47 1.62
CA PRO A 157 -8.94 13.61 1.84
C PRO A 157 -8.35 12.38 2.55
N MET A 158 -9.01 11.87 3.60
CA MET A 158 -8.53 10.69 4.33
C MET A 158 -8.50 9.43 3.44
N ALA A 159 -9.53 9.25 2.60
CA ALA A 159 -9.64 8.12 1.69
C ALA A 159 -8.56 8.10 0.62
N ILE A 160 -8.05 9.26 0.17
CA ILE A 160 -6.96 9.36 -0.81
C ILE A 160 -5.60 9.34 -0.12
N PHE A 161 -5.47 10.01 1.03
CA PHE A 161 -4.21 10.09 1.77
C PHE A 161 -3.70 8.73 2.21
N PHE A 162 -4.60 7.87 2.72
CA PHE A 162 -4.20 6.58 3.29
C PHE A 162 -3.58 5.63 2.24
N PRO A 163 -4.21 5.35 1.08
CA PRO A 163 -3.59 4.53 0.04
C PRO A 163 -2.27 5.11 -0.48
N LEU A 164 -2.19 6.43 -0.64
CA LEU A 164 -0.96 7.08 -1.09
C LEU A 164 0.16 6.92 -0.07
N PHE A 165 -0.17 7.05 1.22
CA PHE A 165 0.75 6.86 2.33
C PHE A 165 1.21 5.39 2.44
N THR A 166 0.30 4.43 2.30
CA THR A 166 0.65 3.00 2.25
C THR A 166 1.58 2.68 1.09
N LEU A 167 1.34 3.24 -0.11
CA LEU A 167 2.27 3.13 -1.24
C LEU A 167 3.65 3.69 -0.90
N LEU A 168 3.73 4.84 -0.23
CA LEU A 168 4.98 5.43 0.25
C LEU A 168 5.69 4.57 1.32
N GLU A 169 4.92 3.84 2.12
CA GLU A 169 5.41 2.87 3.11
C GLU A 169 6.02 1.65 2.41
N ASP A 170 5.31 1.09 1.44
CA ASP A 170 5.73 -0.09 0.68
C ASP A 170 7.00 0.18 -0.14
N PHE A 171 7.18 1.38 -0.67
CA PHE A 171 8.44 1.80 -1.32
C PHE A 171 9.60 2.02 -0.35
N GLY A 172 9.37 1.91 0.97
CA GLY A 172 10.38 2.12 1.99
C GLY A 172 10.86 3.57 2.09
N TYR A 173 10.08 4.54 1.58
CA TYR A 173 10.41 5.96 1.69
C TYR A 173 10.13 6.50 3.10
N LEU A 174 9.00 6.10 3.70
CA LEU A 174 8.62 6.47 5.06
C LEU A 174 9.69 6.13 6.12
N PRO A 175 10.31 4.94 6.11
CA PRO A 175 11.47 4.64 6.96
C PRO A 175 12.65 5.61 6.77
N ARG A 176 12.97 6.02 5.53
CA ARG A 176 14.06 6.97 5.23
C ARG A 176 13.75 8.36 5.77
N VAL A 177 12.51 8.80 5.61
CA VAL A 177 11.97 10.05 6.15
C VAL A 177 12.05 10.07 7.67
N ALA A 178 11.55 9.03 8.32
CA ALA A 178 11.55 8.91 9.77
C ALA A 178 12.97 8.99 10.35
N PHE A 179 13.95 8.33 9.71
CA PHE A 179 15.36 8.42 10.10
C PHE A 179 15.94 9.82 9.91
N ASN A 180 15.60 10.51 8.81
CA ASN A 180 16.06 11.86 8.56
C ASN A 180 15.49 12.87 9.58
N LEU A 181 14.21 12.72 9.95
CA LEU A 181 13.56 13.52 10.99
C LEU A 181 14.08 13.20 12.38
N ASP A 182 14.43 11.95 12.69
CA ASP A 182 15.00 11.58 13.99
C ASP A 182 16.24 12.41 14.33
N ASN A 183 17.08 12.74 13.34
CA ASN A 183 18.23 13.61 13.57
C ASN A 183 17.86 15.06 13.96
N ILE A 184 16.69 15.55 13.54
CA ILE A 184 16.17 16.88 13.91
C ILE A 184 15.49 16.81 15.28
N PHE A 185 14.64 15.80 15.51
CA PHE A 185 13.97 15.60 16.80
C PHE A 185 14.95 15.30 17.93
N ARG A 186 16.04 14.58 17.66
CA ARG A 186 17.12 14.38 18.63
C ARG A 186 17.77 15.69 19.06
N LYS A 187 17.86 16.69 18.18
CA LYS A 187 18.39 18.03 18.54
C LYS A 187 17.43 18.79 19.45
N SER A 188 16.12 18.53 19.35
CA SER A 188 15.10 19.11 20.24
C SER A 188 14.82 18.28 21.50
N GLY A 189 15.52 17.15 21.69
CA GLY A 189 15.36 16.28 22.86
C GLY A 189 14.16 15.31 22.78
N ALA A 190 13.51 15.20 21.62
CA ALA A 190 12.38 14.32 21.37
C ALA A 190 12.80 13.03 20.66
N HIS A 191 11.95 11.99 20.74
CA HIS A 191 12.20 10.70 20.09
C HIS A 191 11.66 10.74 18.66
N GLY A 192 12.45 10.34 17.64
CA GLY A 192 12.01 10.38 16.23
C GLY A 192 10.77 9.54 15.91
N LYS A 193 10.36 8.63 16.80
CA LYS A 193 9.06 7.94 16.73
C LYS A 193 7.86 8.91 16.78
N GLN A 194 8.02 10.12 17.29
CA GLN A 194 6.99 11.18 17.34
C GLN A 194 6.90 12.00 16.04
N ALA A 195 7.88 11.88 15.14
CA ALA A 195 7.89 12.62 13.88
C ALA A 195 6.73 12.20 12.97
N LEU A 196 6.46 10.89 12.91
CA LEU A 196 5.42 10.32 12.07
C LEU A 196 4.02 10.78 12.49
N SER A 197 3.74 10.79 13.81
CA SER A 197 2.46 11.25 14.34
C SER A 197 2.25 12.75 14.14
N MET A 198 3.31 13.58 14.25
CA MET A 198 3.23 15.01 13.93
C MET A 198 2.92 15.25 12.46
N MET A 199 3.50 14.46 11.54
CA MET A 199 3.22 14.59 10.10
C MET A 199 1.78 14.21 9.76
N MET A 200 1.24 13.16 10.39
CA MET A 200 -0.18 12.81 10.22
C MET A 200 -1.10 13.92 10.76
N GLY A 201 -0.74 14.56 11.88
CA GLY A 201 -1.47 15.70 12.43
C GLY A 201 -1.38 16.99 11.60
N PHE A 202 -0.46 17.08 10.64
CA PHE A 202 -0.40 18.20 9.68
C PHE A 202 -1.30 17.98 8.45
N GLY A 203 -1.80 16.75 8.24
CA GLY A 203 -2.62 16.39 7.08
C GLY A 203 -4.13 16.53 7.28
N CYS A 204 -4.56 16.88 8.49
CA CYS A 204 -5.93 17.22 8.87
C CYS A 204 -6.06 18.73 9.07
#